data_AF-A0A9X8MGD2-F1
#
_entry.id   AF-A0A9X8MGD2-F1
#
_cell.length_a   1.000
_cell.length_b   1.000
_cell.length_c   1.000
_cell.angle_alpha   90.00
_cell.angle_beta   90.00
_cell.angle_gamma   90.00
#
_symmetry.space_group_name_H-M   'P 1'
#
loop_
_entity.id
_entity.type
_entity.pdbx_description
1 polymer ?
#
loop_
_entity_poly.entity_id
_entity_poly.type
_entity_poly.pdbx_seq_one_letter_code
_entity_poly.pdbx_strand_id
1 'polypeptide(L)'
;MSRRGENAYDPVNLAADNGGNDWVLSPIAEFTTMDVFSFIGQVRSNRLETFSDFEALTQVYRDMNGGECLVNIYLAGGGEKKTSCGQRTGCWMCLAVGEDRSMENMLNEENGKYSFMKPLNDFRNYVKGRHYDPAARNWLSRTINKENGTVKISPNAYSPQHCLDLLRYALTIQVEEEEAAWARGIRPRFTILDEKDVIAIDLLWARYGYQNPLMATQTYHEITEQGKRYPIPKEIPPFEKVAMKTLAEVPFVDDEYNAPYNGLRCAIHETVDEHAVMEKNGRYYSPVNTDDEFTIHQEAVADFWGLEVEHALEKHGPSTDSTPSNAVHYILRLGLASIYKGSHGEWDRMMRMSNQLQRHGIRNILNDPEALIAKLGKFKSAKVIQTLEVKVPAPVMAQPVMPRLGTMGNPFII
;
A
#
# COMPACT_ATOMS: atom_id res chain seq x y z
N MET A 1 15.30 25.33 12.28
CA MET A 1 16.12 26.11 11.34
C MET A 1 17.50 26.31 11.93
N SER A 2 17.66 27.10 12.99
CA SER A 2 18.99 27.38 13.59
C SER A 2 19.79 26.14 14.01
N ARG A 3 19.15 25.09 14.55
CA ARG A 3 19.82 23.82 14.90
C ARG A 3 20.40 23.05 13.70
N ARG A 4 19.92 23.33 12.49
CA ARG A 4 20.39 22.71 11.23
C ARG A 4 21.37 23.62 10.47
N GLY A 5 21.78 24.75 11.06
CA GLY A 5 22.68 25.72 10.41
C GLY A 5 22.02 26.59 9.34
N GLU A 6 20.70 26.51 9.15
CA GLU A 6 19.97 27.33 8.20
C GLU A 6 20.00 28.82 8.56
N ASN A 7 20.13 29.67 7.55
CA ASN A 7 20.04 31.13 7.67
C ASN A 7 19.18 31.74 6.54
N ALA A 8 18.94 33.05 6.59
CA ALA A 8 18.03 33.75 5.68
C ALA A 8 18.61 34.02 4.27
N TYR A 9 19.92 33.93 4.09
CA TYR A 9 20.63 34.46 2.93
C TYR A 9 21.31 33.38 2.09
N ASP A 10 21.84 32.34 2.74
CA ASP A 10 22.60 31.29 2.09
C ASP A 10 21.84 29.97 2.08
N PRO A 11 21.82 29.25 0.94
CA PRO A 11 21.29 27.90 0.90
C PRO A 11 22.21 26.95 1.68
N VAL A 12 21.62 26.04 2.44
CA VAL A 12 22.33 25.04 3.26
C VAL A 12 22.04 23.64 2.71
N ASN A 13 23.08 22.84 2.49
CA ASN A 13 22.93 21.44 2.11
C ASN A 13 22.67 20.58 3.36
N LEU A 14 21.41 20.16 3.54
CA LEU A 14 20.99 19.35 4.68
C LEU A 14 21.45 17.89 4.59
N ALA A 15 21.88 17.44 3.40
CA ALA A 15 22.35 16.08 3.15
C ALA A 15 23.88 15.99 2.97
N ALA A 16 24.61 17.07 3.24
CA ALA A 16 26.07 17.13 3.07
C ALA A 16 26.79 15.98 3.81
N ASP A 17 26.37 15.70 5.04
CA ASP A 17 26.95 14.65 5.89
C ASP A 17 26.74 13.23 5.33
N ASN A 18 25.72 13.05 4.49
CA ASN A 18 25.38 11.76 3.86
C ASN A 18 25.81 11.68 2.39
N GLY A 19 26.59 12.66 1.90
CA GLY A 19 27.01 12.75 0.50
C GLY A 19 25.88 13.07 -0.49
N GLY A 20 24.74 13.55 0.02
CA GLY A 20 23.59 13.95 -0.78
C GLY A 20 23.62 15.42 -1.21
N ASN A 21 22.69 15.77 -2.09
CA ASN A 21 22.58 17.10 -2.67
C ASN A 21 21.18 17.70 -2.39
N ASP A 22 20.90 17.96 -1.11
CA ASP A 22 19.61 18.50 -0.64
C ASP A 22 19.80 19.94 -0.13
N TRP A 23 19.71 20.90 -1.06
CA TRP A 23 19.92 22.31 -0.76
C TRP A 23 18.60 23.00 -0.41
N VAL A 24 18.57 23.62 0.77
CA VAL A 24 17.41 24.35 1.27
C VAL A 24 17.79 25.81 1.51
N LEU A 25 17.00 26.72 0.95
CA LEU A 25 17.04 28.15 1.27
C LEU A 25 15.88 28.47 2.23
N SER A 26 16.17 29.14 3.34
CA SER A 26 15.20 29.40 4.40
C SER A 26 15.07 30.90 4.71
N PRO A 27 14.37 31.69 3.86
CA PRO A 27 14.31 33.16 3.96
C PRO A 27 13.80 33.72 5.29
N ILE A 28 13.05 32.92 6.05
CA ILE A 28 12.48 33.29 7.35
C ILE A 28 13.19 32.60 8.53
N ALA A 29 14.42 32.08 8.33
CA ALA A 29 15.15 31.34 9.36
C ALA A 29 15.38 32.13 10.66
N GLU A 30 15.43 33.46 10.54
CA GLU A 30 15.65 34.40 11.64
C GLU A 30 14.34 34.93 12.24
N PHE A 31 13.18 34.59 11.67
CA PHE A 31 11.89 35.04 12.19
C PHE A 31 11.54 34.25 13.44
N THR A 32 11.09 34.97 14.48
CA THR A 32 10.38 34.33 15.59
C THR A 32 8.95 33.99 15.18
N THR A 33 8.30 33.13 15.95
CA THR A 33 6.87 32.84 15.79
C THR A 33 6.02 34.12 15.84
N MET A 34 6.40 35.10 16.69
CA MET A 34 5.69 36.38 16.78
C MET A 34 5.89 37.23 15.53
N ASP A 35 7.09 37.26 14.94
CA ASP A 35 7.35 38.01 13.71
C ASP A 35 6.47 37.51 12.55
N VAL A 36 6.30 36.19 12.44
CA VAL A 36 5.42 35.57 11.44
C VAL A 36 3.96 36.00 11.65
N PHE A 37 3.45 35.94 12.88
CA PHE A 37 2.07 36.34 13.15
C PHE A 37 1.85 37.85 13.02
N SER A 38 2.83 38.67 13.41
CA SER A 38 2.80 40.12 13.21
C SER A 38 2.79 40.47 11.73
N PHE A 39 3.56 39.75 10.90
CA PHE A 39 3.52 39.90 9.44
C PHE A 39 2.12 39.57 8.89
N ILE A 40 1.57 38.40 9.24
CA ILE A 40 0.21 38.00 8.82
C ILE A 40 -0.83 39.05 9.25
N GLY A 41 -0.74 39.57 10.47
CA GLY A 41 -1.64 40.61 10.97
C GLY A 41 -1.52 41.94 10.22
N GLN A 42 -0.32 42.33 9.80
CA GLN A 42 -0.12 43.52 8.96
C GLN A 42 -0.72 43.37 7.58
N VAL A 43 -0.62 42.18 6.99
CA VAL A 43 -1.24 41.88 5.69
C VAL A 43 -2.76 41.93 5.79
N ARG A 44 -3.35 41.26 6.79
CA ARG A 44 -4.81 41.28 7.02
C ARG A 44 -5.39 42.65 7.37
N SER A 45 -4.56 43.56 7.89
CA SER A 45 -4.95 44.95 8.17
C SER A 45 -4.68 45.91 7.00
N ASN A 46 -4.39 45.38 5.80
CA ASN A 46 -4.06 46.12 4.59
C ASN A 46 -2.88 47.09 4.75
N ARG A 47 -1.97 46.81 5.71
CA ARG A 47 -0.73 47.58 5.90
C ARG A 47 0.39 47.09 5.00
N LEU A 48 0.36 45.83 4.62
CA LEU A 48 1.30 45.20 3.70
C LEU A 48 0.52 44.45 2.62
N GLU A 49 0.86 44.70 1.36
CA GLU A 49 0.30 43.95 0.23
C GLU A 49 1.20 42.75 -0.08
N THR A 50 0.58 41.58 -0.27
CA THR A 50 1.30 40.35 -0.63
C THR A 50 0.45 39.53 -1.61
N PHE A 51 0.93 38.36 -2.01
CA PHE A 51 0.23 37.46 -2.93
C PHE A 51 -1.06 36.85 -2.35
N SER A 52 -1.27 36.92 -1.03
CA SER A 52 -2.46 36.40 -0.34
C SER A 52 -2.88 37.32 0.80
N ASP A 53 -4.17 37.36 1.09
CA ASP A 53 -4.71 38.05 2.26
C ASP A 53 -4.54 37.25 3.58
N PHE A 54 -4.10 35.99 3.50
CA PHE A 54 -4.00 35.04 4.62
C PHE A 54 -5.30 34.81 5.41
N GLU A 55 -6.46 35.13 4.85
CA GLU A 55 -7.74 34.99 5.56
C GLU A 55 -8.09 33.51 5.74
N ALA A 56 -8.01 32.72 4.67
CA ALA A 56 -8.25 31.27 4.71
C ALA A 56 -7.30 30.55 5.69
N LEU A 57 -6.02 30.94 5.70
CA LEU A 57 -5.03 30.42 6.63
C LEU A 57 -5.47 30.67 8.08
N THR A 58 -5.78 31.92 8.40
CA THR A 58 -6.13 32.33 9.76
C THR A 58 -7.44 31.67 10.21
N GLN A 59 -8.40 31.51 9.30
CA GLN A 59 -9.65 30.82 9.58
C GLN A 59 -9.44 29.34 9.94
N VAL A 60 -8.66 28.59 9.15
CA VAL A 60 -8.35 27.17 9.45
C VAL A 60 -7.70 27.03 10.83
N TYR A 61 -6.82 27.97 11.15
CA TYR A 61 -6.10 28.08 12.40
C TYR A 61 -6.98 28.46 13.60
N ARG A 62 -7.99 29.28 13.38
CA ARG A 62 -9.02 29.59 14.38
C ARG A 62 -9.93 28.37 14.63
N ASP A 63 -10.43 27.76 13.56
CA ASP A 63 -11.37 26.65 13.61
C ASP A 63 -10.73 25.41 14.27
N MET A 64 -9.46 25.10 13.96
CA MET A 64 -8.73 23.98 14.60
C MET A 64 -8.50 24.18 16.11
N ASN A 65 -8.52 25.43 16.59
CA ASN A 65 -8.31 25.78 17.99
C ASN A 65 -9.62 26.14 18.72
N GLY A 66 -10.78 25.75 18.18
CA GLY A 66 -12.07 25.96 18.85
C GLY A 66 -12.47 27.44 18.91
N GLY A 67 -12.11 28.22 17.90
CA GLY A 67 -12.49 29.63 17.79
C GLY A 67 -11.46 30.62 18.36
N GLU A 68 -10.42 30.13 19.05
CA GLU A 68 -9.38 30.97 19.65
C GLU A 68 -8.36 31.48 18.62
N CYS A 69 -7.95 32.75 18.77
CA CYS A 69 -6.88 33.33 17.96
C CYS A 69 -5.52 32.75 18.38
N LEU A 70 -4.70 32.26 17.45
CA LEU A 70 -3.38 31.71 17.79
C LEU A 70 -2.48 32.67 18.52
N VAL A 71 -2.55 33.96 18.20
CA VAL A 71 -1.75 34.97 18.91
C VAL A 71 -2.04 34.91 20.41
N ASN A 72 -3.30 34.74 20.80
CA ASN A 72 -3.67 34.61 22.22
C ASN A 72 -3.18 33.30 22.83
N ILE A 73 -3.21 32.20 22.08
CA ILE A 73 -2.70 30.89 22.53
C ILE A 73 -1.19 30.97 22.80
N TYR A 74 -0.42 31.57 21.88
CA TYR A 74 1.02 31.75 22.03
C TYR A 74 1.36 32.74 23.15
N LEU A 75 0.63 33.87 23.25
CA LEU A 75 0.81 34.85 24.32
C LEU A 75 0.46 34.29 25.71
N ALA A 76 -0.50 33.35 25.80
CA ALA A 76 -0.86 32.66 27.02
C ALA A 76 0.16 31.59 27.45
N GLY A 77 1.30 31.48 26.77
CA GLY A 77 2.31 30.46 27.04
C GLY A 77 1.92 29.07 26.54
N GLY A 78 0.87 28.96 25.73
CA GLY A 78 0.55 27.76 24.96
C GLY A 78 1.62 27.55 23.89
N GLY A 79 2.62 26.73 24.18
CA GLY A 79 3.68 26.42 23.23
C GLY A 79 3.18 25.71 21.97
N GLU A 80 4.03 25.65 20.94
CA GLU A 80 3.81 24.80 19.76
C GLU A 80 3.54 23.36 20.19
N LYS A 81 2.28 22.91 20.12
CA LYS A 81 1.97 21.48 20.19
C LYS A 81 2.37 20.85 18.86
N LYS A 82 3.65 20.49 18.74
CA LYS A 82 4.13 19.70 17.61
C LYS A 82 3.46 18.34 17.67
N THR A 83 2.74 17.96 16.62
CA THR A 83 2.37 16.55 16.46
C THR A 83 3.63 15.74 16.19
N SER A 84 3.62 14.48 16.60
CA SER A 84 4.74 13.54 16.47
C SER A 84 5.19 13.30 15.02
N CYS A 85 4.36 13.62 14.01
CA CYS A 85 4.68 13.49 12.59
C CYS A 85 4.94 14.83 11.86
N GLY A 86 5.00 15.96 12.59
CA GLY A 86 5.31 17.28 12.02
C GLY A 86 4.14 18.00 11.34
N GLN A 87 2.98 17.35 11.19
CA GLN A 87 1.75 17.98 10.71
C GLN A 87 1.17 18.91 11.78
N ARG A 88 0.67 20.10 11.40
CA ARG A 88 0.12 21.05 12.39
C ARG A 88 -1.32 20.71 12.78
N THR A 89 -2.12 20.25 11.81
CA THR A 89 -3.41 19.60 12.05
C THR A 89 -3.20 18.10 12.15
N GLY A 90 -4.07 17.42 12.90
CA GLY A 90 -4.07 15.96 12.89
C GLY A 90 -4.30 15.40 11.49
N CYS A 91 -3.67 14.26 11.19
CA CYS A 91 -3.88 13.54 9.94
C CYS A 91 -5.00 12.52 10.15
N TRP A 92 -5.91 12.45 9.18
CA TRP A 92 -7.09 11.58 9.21
C TRP A 92 -6.78 10.08 9.29
N MET A 93 -5.53 9.65 9.09
CA MET A 93 -5.11 8.25 9.24
C MET A 93 -4.04 8.06 10.34
N CYS A 94 -3.38 9.13 10.77
CA CYS A 94 -2.22 9.03 11.65
C CYS A 94 -2.65 8.80 13.12
N LEU A 95 -2.16 7.72 13.71
CA LEU A 95 -2.40 7.36 15.12
C LEU A 95 -1.31 7.84 16.08
N ALA A 96 -0.39 8.70 15.61
CA ALA A 96 0.74 9.14 16.41
C ALA A 96 0.34 10.09 17.55
N VAL A 97 -0.90 10.62 17.51
CA VAL A 97 -1.56 11.33 18.61
C VAL A 97 -2.77 10.53 19.10
N GLY A 98 -3.04 10.55 20.41
CA GLY A 98 -4.17 9.83 20.99
C GLY A 98 -5.51 10.35 20.47
N GLU A 99 -5.74 11.65 20.56
CA GLU A 99 -6.98 12.33 20.14
C GLU A 99 -6.65 13.42 19.13
N ASP A 100 -7.49 13.56 18.10
CA ASP A 100 -7.35 14.61 17.10
C ASP A 100 -8.24 15.80 17.47
N ARG A 101 -7.79 16.57 18.47
CA ARG A 101 -8.52 17.74 18.96
C ARG A 101 -8.75 18.78 17.86
N SER A 102 -7.82 18.91 16.91
CA SER A 102 -7.98 19.83 15.78
C SER A 102 -9.17 19.45 14.91
N MET A 103 -9.29 18.17 14.54
CA MET A 103 -10.42 17.65 13.78
C MET A 103 -11.72 17.76 14.57
N GLU A 104 -11.71 17.41 15.85
CA GLU A 104 -12.89 17.50 16.72
C GLU A 104 -13.40 18.94 16.86
N ASN A 105 -12.49 19.92 17.02
CA ASN A 105 -12.85 21.33 17.06
C ASN A 105 -13.49 21.80 15.74
N MET A 106 -12.89 21.45 14.60
CA MET A 106 -13.46 21.77 13.29
C MET A 106 -14.86 21.15 13.11
N LEU A 107 -15.06 19.91 13.56
CA LEU A 107 -16.35 19.22 13.48
C LEU A 107 -17.43 19.84 14.38
N ASN A 108 -17.03 20.52 15.46
CA ASN A 108 -17.93 21.17 16.40
C ASN A 108 -18.34 22.60 15.98
N GLU A 109 -17.82 23.11 14.86
CA GLU A 109 -18.23 24.42 14.31
C GLU A 109 -19.73 24.44 13.99
N GLU A 110 -20.45 25.43 14.52
CA GLU A 110 -21.92 25.52 14.48
C GLU A 110 -22.50 25.58 13.07
N ASN A 111 -21.73 26.12 12.11
CA ASN A 111 -22.14 26.25 10.71
C ASN A 111 -22.04 24.93 9.92
N GLY A 112 -21.51 23.85 10.52
CA GLY A 112 -21.36 22.56 9.86
C GLY A 112 -20.36 22.54 8.69
N LYS A 113 -19.52 23.57 8.56
CA LYS A 113 -18.55 23.76 7.45
C LYS A 113 -17.67 22.53 7.22
N TYR A 114 -17.26 21.85 8.29
CA TYR A 114 -16.35 20.70 8.26
C TYR A 114 -17.05 19.35 8.41
N SER A 115 -18.39 19.31 8.34
CA SER A 115 -19.18 18.07 8.47
C SER A 115 -18.71 16.92 7.58
N PHE A 116 -18.17 17.24 6.39
CA PHE A 116 -17.60 16.27 5.45
C PHE A 116 -16.37 15.52 5.97
N MET A 117 -15.69 16.05 7.00
CA MET A 117 -14.54 15.41 7.60
C MET A 117 -14.95 14.36 8.65
N LYS A 118 -16.23 14.28 9.02
CA LYS A 118 -16.72 13.36 10.07
C LYS A 118 -16.41 11.89 9.73
N PRO A 119 -16.68 11.37 8.52
CA PRO A 119 -16.38 9.98 8.20
C PRO A 119 -14.88 9.66 8.26
N LEU A 120 -14.02 10.61 7.89
CA LEU A 120 -12.56 10.47 8.01
C LEU A 120 -12.11 10.40 9.48
N ASN A 121 -12.70 11.23 10.36
CA ASN A 121 -12.44 11.17 11.79
C ASN A 121 -12.91 9.85 12.41
N ASP A 122 -14.10 9.39 12.02
CA ASP A 122 -14.66 8.10 12.49
C ASP A 122 -13.80 6.93 11.99
N PHE A 123 -13.30 6.99 10.76
CA PHE A 123 -12.36 6.01 10.20
C PHE A 123 -11.04 5.98 10.98
N ARG A 124 -10.45 7.14 11.28
CA ARG A 124 -9.27 7.24 12.14
C ARG A 124 -9.48 6.55 13.49
N ASN A 125 -10.60 6.84 14.13
CA ASN A 125 -10.95 6.32 15.45
C ASN A 125 -11.25 4.81 15.41
N TYR A 126 -11.83 4.31 14.32
CA TYR A 126 -11.95 2.87 14.05
C TYR A 126 -10.57 2.20 14.01
N VAL A 127 -9.63 2.72 13.21
CA VAL A 127 -8.27 2.16 13.11
C VAL A 127 -7.57 2.20 14.48
N LYS A 128 -7.73 3.30 15.23
CA LYS A 128 -7.22 3.44 16.60
C LYS A 128 -7.79 2.35 17.52
N GLY A 129 -9.10 2.17 17.52
CA GLY A 129 -9.79 1.22 18.39
C GLY A 129 -9.35 -0.22 18.13
N ARG A 130 -9.13 -0.57 16.87
CA ARG A 130 -8.71 -1.92 16.44
C ARG A 130 -7.20 -2.11 16.46
N HIS A 131 -6.41 -1.06 16.72
CA HIS A 131 -4.95 -1.13 16.58
C HIS A 131 -4.32 -2.21 17.46
N TYR A 132 -4.79 -2.42 18.69
CA TYR A 132 -4.28 -3.45 19.60
C TYR A 132 -5.16 -4.69 19.70
N ASP A 133 -6.13 -4.87 18.80
CA ASP A 133 -6.98 -6.05 18.83
C ASP A 133 -6.25 -7.30 18.29
N PRO A 134 -6.14 -8.38 19.09
CA PRO A 134 -5.66 -9.69 18.63
C PRO A 134 -6.39 -10.24 17.40
N ALA A 135 -7.71 -10.05 17.30
CA ALA A 135 -8.51 -10.59 16.18
C ALA A 135 -8.32 -9.78 14.88
N ALA A 136 -7.80 -8.56 14.97
CA ALA A 136 -7.38 -7.74 13.84
C ALA A 136 -5.96 -8.06 13.35
N ARG A 137 -5.26 -9.04 13.95
CA ARG A 137 -3.90 -9.42 13.56
C ARG A 137 -3.86 -10.67 12.71
N ASN A 138 -2.93 -10.73 11.77
CA ASN A 138 -2.46 -11.96 11.17
C ASN A 138 -1.38 -12.57 12.06
N TRP A 139 -1.59 -13.82 12.47
CA TRP A 139 -0.69 -14.54 13.39
C TRP A 139 0.34 -15.40 12.67
N LEU A 140 0.32 -15.49 11.33
CA LEU A 140 1.31 -16.25 10.57
C LEU A 140 2.51 -15.37 10.20
N SER A 141 3.70 -15.81 10.60
CA SER A 141 4.95 -15.17 10.17
C SER A 141 5.22 -15.35 8.68
N ARG A 142 5.99 -14.43 8.09
CA ARG A 142 6.43 -14.48 6.67
C ARG A 142 7.78 -15.17 6.49
N THR A 143 8.42 -15.59 7.59
CA THR A 143 9.75 -16.18 7.57
C THR A 143 9.67 -17.65 7.95
N ILE A 144 10.14 -18.51 7.05
CA ILE A 144 10.28 -19.95 7.27
C ILE A 144 11.65 -20.22 7.89
N ASN A 145 11.66 -21.13 8.86
CA ASN A 145 12.88 -21.78 9.32
C ASN A 145 13.34 -22.81 8.29
N LYS A 146 14.49 -22.55 7.65
CA LYS A 146 14.99 -23.36 6.53
C LYS A 146 15.42 -24.76 6.95
N GLU A 147 15.84 -24.95 8.19
CA GLU A 147 16.42 -26.22 8.65
C GLU A 147 15.36 -27.31 8.84
N ASN A 148 14.18 -26.92 9.31
CA ASN A 148 13.11 -27.81 9.72
C ASN A 148 11.77 -27.54 9.00
N GLY A 149 11.69 -26.50 8.15
CA GLY A 149 10.48 -26.19 7.36
C GLY A 149 9.31 -25.67 8.18
N THR A 150 9.53 -25.12 9.37
CA THR A 150 8.48 -24.59 10.25
C THR A 150 8.30 -23.08 10.07
N VAL A 151 7.18 -22.57 10.59
CA VAL A 151 6.84 -21.15 10.64
C VAL A 151 6.39 -20.77 12.05
N LYS A 152 6.70 -19.53 12.46
CA LYS A 152 6.27 -19.01 13.76
C LYS A 152 4.83 -18.51 13.70
N ILE A 153 4.08 -18.80 14.76
CA ILE A 153 2.77 -18.22 15.07
C ILE A 153 3.01 -17.05 16.01
N SER A 154 3.01 -15.85 15.45
CA SER A 154 3.34 -14.59 16.11
C SER A 154 2.56 -13.44 15.50
N PRO A 155 2.17 -12.42 16.28
CA PRO A 155 1.50 -11.24 15.75
C PRO A 155 2.37 -10.59 14.67
N ASN A 156 1.80 -10.39 13.49
CA ASN A 156 2.51 -9.86 12.32
C ASN A 156 1.73 -8.66 11.75
N ALA A 157 1.26 -8.77 10.51
CA ALA A 157 0.46 -7.74 9.85
C ALA A 157 -0.99 -7.69 10.40
N TYR A 158 -1.79 -6.74 9.90
CA TYR A 158 -3.24 -6.81 10.08
C TYR A 158 -3.83 -8.07 9.42
N SER A 159 -4.94 -8.56 9.96
CA SER A 159 -5.66 -9.72 9.43
C SER A 159 -6.27 -9.39 8.06
N PRO A 160 -6.40 -10.38 7.16
CA PRO A 160 -6.98 -10.13 5.84
C PRO A 160 -8.38 -9.53 5.88
N GLN A 161 -9.23 -10.00 6.80
CA GLN A 161 -10.58 -9.47 6.96
C GLN A 161 -10.54 -8.01 7.41
N HIS A 162 -9.68 -7.68 8.37
CA HIS A 162 -9.57 -6.29 8.82
C HIS A 162 -9.06 -5.37 7.70
N CYS A 163 -8.08 -5.80 6.90
CA CYS A 163 -7.65 -5.04 5.73
C CYS A 163 -8.77 -4.84 4.70
N LEU A 164 -9.62 -5.86 4.47
CA LEU A 164 -10.78 -5.75 3.58
C LEU A 164 -11.83 -4.78 4.13
N ASP A 165 -12.09 -4.81 5.44
CA ASP A 165 -13.00 -3.87 6.09
C ASP A 165 -12.48 -2.43 5.96
N LEU A 166 -11.18 -2.20 6.15
CA LEU A 166 -10.58 -0.88 5.95
C LEU A 166 -10.73 -0.37 4.52
N LEU A 167 -10.50 -1.24 3.52
CA LEU A 167 -10.73 -0.90 2.11
C LEU A 167 -12.20 -0.52 1.86
N ARG A 168 -13.13 -1.34 2.35
CA ARG A 168 -14.57 -1.12 2.21
C ARG A 168 -15.02 0.21 2.81
N TYR A 169 -14.54 0.54 4.01
CA TYR A 169 -14.86 1.81 4.67
C TYR A 169 -14.27 2.99 3.91
N ALA A 170 -13.00 2.93 3.50
CA ALA A 170 -12.35 3.99 2.74
C ALA A 170 -13.09 4.28 1.42
N LEU A 171 -13.41 3.23 0.65
CA LEU A 171 -14.13 3.39 -0.61
C LEU A 171 -15.58 3.87 -0.41
N THR A 172 -16.26 3.39 0.64
CA THR A 172 -17.61 3.89 0.97
C THR A 172 -17.57 5.38 1.30
N ILE A 173 -16.62 5.83 2.13
CA ILE A 173 -16.45 7.24 2.48
C ILE A 173 -16.17 8.09 1.24
N GLN A 174 -15.32 7.60 0.34
CA GLN A 174 -14.99 8.30 -0.89
C GLN A 174 -16.22 8.47 -1.80
N VAL A 175 -16.96 7.39 -2.06
CA VAL A 175 -18.15 7.46 -2.94
C VAL A 175 -19.25 8.32 -2.32
N GLU A 176 -19.44 8.25 -1.00
CA GLU A 176 -20.38 9.15 -0.31
C GLU A 176 -19.96 10.63 -0.43
N GLU A 177 -18.66 10.94 -0.41
CA GLU A 177 -18.15 12.28 -0.66
C GLU A 177 -18.38 12.72 -2.12
N GLU A 178 -18.16 11.83 -3.08
CA GLU A 178 -18.40 12.10 -4.50
C GLU A 178 -19.89 12.40 -4.77
N GLU A 179 -20.80 11.58 -4.24
CA GLU A 179 -22.25 11.79 -4.30
C GLU A 179 -22.65 13.10 -3.63
N ALA A 180 -22.11 13.38 -2.44
CA ALA A 180 -22.36 14.60 -1.68
C ALA A 180 -21.84 15.85 -2.39
N ALA A 181 -20.70 15.76 -3.07
CA ALA A 181 -20.11 16.84 -3.85
C ALA A 181 -20.91 17.10 -5.13
N TRP A 182 -21.31 16.03 -5.83
CA TRP A 182 -22.17 16.07 -7.00
C TRP A 182 -23.49 16.78 -6.70
N ALA A 183 -24.17 16.39 -5.61
CA ALA A 183 -25.42 17.01 -5.17
C ALA A 183 -25.28 18.52 -4.86
N ARG A 184 -24.08 18.98 -4.51
CA ARG A 184 -23.77 20.39 -4.22
C ARG A 184 -23.21 21.16 -5.43
N GLY A 185 -22.96 20.49 -6.56
CA GLY A 185 -22.32 21.09 -7.73
C GLY A 185 -20.86 21.51 -7.47
N ILE A 186 -20.17 20.85 -6.53
CA ILE A 186 -18.75 21.09 -6.25
C ILE A 186 -17.92 19.87 -6.67
N ARG A 187 -16.61 20.04 -6.80
CA ARG A 187 -15.69 18.90 -6.94
C ARG A 187 -15.60 18.14 -5.61
N PRO A 188 -15.42 16.80 -5.63
CA PRO A 188 -15.13 16.03 -4.42
C PRO A 188 -13.98 16.67 -3.65
N ARG A 189 -14.17 16.84 -2.34
CA ARG A 189 -13.17 17.51 -1.47
C ARG A 189 -11.95 16.63 -1.21
N PHE A 190 -12.10 15.32 -1.36
CA PHE A 190 -11.02 14.35 -1.22
C PHE A 190 -11.30 13.09 -2.04
N THR A 191 -10.22 12.39 -2.38
CA THR A 191 -10.19 11.03 -2.92
C THR A 191 -9.20 10.28 -2.03
N ILE A 192 -9.59 9.10 -1.54
CA ILE A 192 -8.79 8.30 -0.61
C ILE A 192 -7.91 7.30 -1.35
N LEU A 193 -8.49 6.60 -2.32
CA LEU A 193 -7.80 5.61 -3.17
C LEU A 193 -8.16 5.86 -4.62
N ASP A 194 -7.16 5.78 -5.49
CA ASP A 194 -7.37 5.73 -6.93
C ASP A 194 -7.37 4.27 -7.45
N GLU A 195 -7.67 4.13 -8.74
CA GLU A 195 -7.66 2.84 -9.45
C GLU A 195 -6.30 2.12 -9.39
N LYS A 196 -5.19 2.86 -9.35
CA LYS A 196 -3.84 2.28 -9.26
C LYS A 196 -3.61 1.70 -7.88
N ASP A 197 -4.09 2.38 -6.84
CA ASP A 197 -4.01 1.92 -5.47
C ASP A 197 -4.76 0.59 -5.30
N VAL A 198 -5.95 0.45 -5.92
CA VAL A 198 -6.73 -0.79 -5.88
C VAL A 198 -5.95 -1.96 -6.49
N ILE A 199 -5.33 -1.77 -7.66
CA ILE A 199 -4.50 -2.79 -8.31
C ILE A 199 -3.24 -3.10 -7.47
N ALA A 200 -2.63 -2.08 -6.85
CA ALA A 200 -1.52 -2.28 -5.92
C ALA A 200 -1.93 -3.16 -4.73
N ILE A 201 -3.10 -2.90 -4.15
CA ILE A 201 -3.64 -3.67 -3.02
C ILE A 201 -3.86 -5.12 -3.44
N ASP A 202 -4.50 -5.38 -4.58
CA ASP A 202 -4.71 -6.75 -5.07
C ASP A 202 -3.41 -7.49 -5.31
N LEU A 203 -2.45 -6.83 -5.96
CA LEU A 203 -1.15 -7.43 -6.24
C LEU A 203 -0.40 -7.78 -4.94
N LEU A 204 -0.43 -6.90 -3.94
CA LEU A 204 0.19 -7.15 -2.64
C LEU A 204 -0.55 -8.25 -1.85
N TRP A 205 -1.88 -8.21 -1.81
CA TRP A 205 -2.68 -9.25 -1.16
C TRP A 205 -2.47 -10.63 -1.78
N ALA A 206 -2.37 -10.69 -3.10
CA ALA A 206 -2.06 -11.91 -3.85
C ALA A 206 -0.64 -12.40 -3.57
N ARG A 207 0.35 -11.49 -3.58
CA ARG A 207 1.75 -11.78 -3.20
C ARG A 207 1.88 -12.39 -1.81
N TYR A 208 1.11 -11.90 -0.83
CA TYR A 208 1.13 -12.42 0.54
C TYR A 208 0.17 -13.60 0.78
N GLY A 209 -0.77 -13.86 -0.14
CA GLY A 209 -1.80 -14.91 -0.02
C GLY A 209 -2.89 -14.60 1.00
N TYR A 210 -3.05 -13.32 1.34
CA TYR A 210 -3.90 -12.88 2.45
C TYR A 210 -5.36 -12.82 2.04
N GLN A 211 -5.67 -12.38 0.83
CA GLN A 211 -7.03 -12.35 0.30
C GLN A 211 -7.20 -13.29 -0.89
N ASN A 212 -8.47 -13.50 -1.25
CA ASN A 212 -8.78 -14.12 -2.53
C ASN A 212 -8.31 -13.23 -3.69
N PRO A 213 -7.91 -13.83 -4.82
CA PRO A 213 -7.59 -13.13 -6.06
C PRO A 213 -8.58 -12.02 -6.43
N LEU A 214 -8.08 -10.83 -6.75
CA LEU A 214 -8.86 -9.66 -7.20
C LEU A 214 -9.97 -9.21 -6.23
N MET A 215 -9.80 -9.46 -4.93
CA MET A 215 -10.77 -9.05 -3.92
C MET A 215 -10.89 -7.53 -3.81
N ALA A 216 -9.80 -6.78 -3.97
CA ALA A 216 -9.85 -5.32 -3.93
C ALA A 216 -10.59 -4.76 -5.15
N THR A 217 -10.29 -5.28 -6.34
CA THR A 217 -10.94 -4.95 -7.60
C THR A 217 -12.45 -5.23 -7.52
N GLN A 218 -12.84 -6.43 -7.05
CA GLN A 218 -14.25 -6.76 -6.85
C GLN A 218 -14.91 -5.78 -5.87
N THR A 219 -14.28 -5.51 -4.74
CA THR A 219 -14.82 -4.61 -3.70
C THR A 219 -14.99 -3.19 -4.24
N TYR A 220 -14.03 -2.70 -5.02
CA TYR A 220 -14.12 -1.40 -5.68
C TYR A 220 -15.31 -1.35 -6.63
N HIS A 221 -15.39 -2.30 -7.57
CA HIS A 221 -16.48 -2.38 -8.54
C HIS A 221 -17.86 -2.51 -7.87
N GLU A 222 -17.97 -3.29 -6.79
CA GLU A 222 -19.22 -3.42 -6.03
C GLU A 222 -19.67 -2.11 -5.36
N ILE A 223 -18.72 -1.29 -4.88
CA ILE A 223 -19.03 -0.03 -4.20
C ILE A 223 -19.28 1.08 -5.22
N THR A 224 -18.45 1.22 -6.25
CA THR A 224 -18.57 2.31 -7.23
C THR A 224 -19.71 2.07 -8.21
N GLU A 225 -19.87 0.85 -8.74
CA GLU A 225 -20.85 0.57 -9.81
C GLU A 225 -22.14 -0.09 -9.31
N GLN A 226 -22.07 -0.90 -8.25
CA GLN A 226 -23.22 -1.70 -7.78
C GLN A 226 -23.91 -1.12 -6.55
N GLY A 227 -23.46 0.05 -6.07
CA GLY A 227 -24.08 0.76 -4.96
C GLY A 227 -23.95 0.08 -3.60
N LYS A 228 -23.04 -0.89 -3.42
CA LYS A 228 -22.79 -1.47 -2.09
C LYS A 228 -22.14 -0.43 -1.18
N ARG A 229 -22.55 -0.40 0.09
CA ARG A 229 -22.02 0.53 1.09
C ARG A 229 -21.69 -0.25 2.37
N TYR A 230 -20.57 0.11 2.98
CA TYR A 230 -20.10 -0.52 4.22
C TYR A 230 -19.89 0.57 5.27
N PRO A 231 -20.87 0.79 6.16
CA PRO A 231 -20.73 1.81 7.20
C PRO A 231 -19.72 1.36 8.27
N ILE A 232 -18.99 2.34 8.81
CA ILE A 232 -18.09 2.10 9.95
C ILE A 232 -18.93 1.73 11.19
N PRO A 233 -18.59 0.65 11.91
CA PRO A 233 -19.23 0.32 13.19
C PRO A 233 -19.07 1.45 14.21
N LYS A 234 -20.17 1.87 14.86
CA LYS A 234 -20.20 3.03 15.76
C LYS A 234 -19.54 2.80 17.12
N GLU A 235 -19.43 1.56 17.57
CA GLU A 235 -18.92 1.21 18.90
C GLU A 235 -17.72 0.27 18.78
N ILE A 236 -16.52 0.80 18.99
CA ILE A 236 -15.30 -0.01 19.12
C ILE A 236 -14.54 0.51 20.33
N PRO A 237 -14.73 -0.10 21.51
CA PRO A 237 -13.90 0.24 22.65
C PRO A 237 -12.44 -0.02 22.29
N PRO A 238 -11.53 0.92 22.61
CA PRO A 238 -10.12 0.74 22.29
C PRO A 238 -9.57 -0.45 23.05
N PHE A 239 -8.87 -1.33 22.33
CA PHE A 239 -8.12 -2.39 22.97
C PHE A 239 -6.92 -1.81 23.70
N GLU A 240 -6.68 -2.26 24.94
CA GLU A 240 -5.50 -1.88 25.69
C GLU A 240 -4.24 -2.38 25.01
N LYS A 241 -3.15 -1.62 25.15
CA LYS A 241 -1.84 -2.00 24.61
C LYS A 241 -1.29 -3.20 25.40
N VAL A 242 -1.48 -4.39 24.84
CA VAL A 242 -0.90 -5.63 25.36
C VAL A 242 0.25 -6.09 24.44
N ALA A 243 1.37 -6.48 25.06
CA ALA A 243 2.48 -7.09 24.32
C ALA A 243 2.08 -8.48 23.82
N MET A 244 1.72 -8.58 22.54
CA MET A 244 1.42 -9.85 21.88
C MET A 244 2.74 -10.63 21.67
N LYS A 245 2.78 -11.88 22.12
CA LYS A 245 4.00 -12.74 22.07
C LYS A 245 3.89 -13.80 20.97
N THR A 246 5.03 -14.39 20.62
CA THR A 246 5.06 -15.61 19.81
C THR A 246 4.46 -16.75 20.63
N LEU A 247 3.57 -17.52 20.03
CA LEU A 247 2.81 -18.58 20.71
C LEU A 247 3.37 -19.97 20.41
N ALA A 248 3.75 -20.23 19.16
CA ALA A 248 4.25 -21.53 18.73
C ALA A 248 5.14 -21.43 17.50
N GLU A 249 5.84 -22.51 17.19
CA GLU A 249 6.48 -22.77 15.90
C GLU A 249 5.92 -24.08 15.37
N VAL A 250 5.33 -24.04 14.18
CA VAL A 250 4.52 -25.14 13.64
C VAL A 250 4.99 -25.57 12.25
N PRO A 251 4.74 -26.82 11.86
CA PRO A 251 5.03 -27.27 10.51
C PRO A 251 4.34 -26.42 9.43
N PHE A 252 5.03 -26.16 8.31
CA PHE A 252 4.48 -25.31 7.24
C PHE A 252 4.87 -25.74 5.83
N VAL A 253 6.14 -26.04 5.59
CA VAL A 253 6.63 -26.42 4.25
C VAL A 253 6.23 -27.85 3.94
N ASP A 254 5.56 -28.06 2.81
CA ASP A 254 5.29 -29.38 2.22
C ASP A 254 6.31 -29.73 1.12
N ASP A 255 6.18 -30.93 0.56
CA ASP A 255 7.06 -31.42 -0.51
C ASP A 255 6.96 -30.58 -1.81
N GLU A 256 5.83 -29.90 -2.01
CA GLU A 256 5.59 -29.06 -3.18
C GLU A 256 6.12 -27.63 -3.01
N TYR A 257 6.47 -27.18 -1.80
CA TYR A 257 6.84 -25.80 -1.52
C TYR A 257 7.90 -25.23 -2.49
N ASN A 258 8.90 -26.05 -2.80
CA ASN A 258 10.00 -25.70 -3.70
C ASN A 258 9.78 -26.11 -5.17
N ALA A 259 8.61 -26.64 -5.53
CA ALA A 259 8.28 -27.00 -6.90
C ALA A 259 8.47 -25.79 -7.84
N PRO A 260 8.93 -25.99 -9.10
CA PRO A 260 9.32 -24.90 -9.99
C PRO A 260 8.27 -23.80 -10.14
N TYR A 261 6.99 -24.18 -10.25
CA TYR A 261 5.88 -23.29 -10.59
C TYR A 261 5.11 -22.72 -9.40
N ASN A 262 5.60 -22.95 -8.18
CA ASN A 262 4.96 -22.43 -6.97
C ASN A 262 5.39 -21.01 -6.61
N GLY A 263 6.23 -20.35 -7.43
CA GLY A 263 6.68 -18.98 -7.22
C GLY A 263 6.53 -18.12 -8.47
N LEU A 264 7.54 -17.30 -8.78
CA LEU A 264 7.50 -16.33 -9.89
C LEU A 264 7.77 -16.97 -11.26
N ARG A 265 7.82 -18.31 -11.34
CA ARG A 265 7.86 -19.03 -12.62
C ARG A 265 6.44 -19.47 -12.98
N CYS A 266 5.96 -19.01 -14.13
CA CYS A 266 4.65 -19.34 -14.68
C CYS A 266 4.74 -20.60 -15.54
N ALA A 267 3.88 -21.60 -15.28
CA ALA A 267 3.83 -22.83 -16.07
C ALA A 267 3.29 -22.60 -17.49
N ILE A 268 2.41 -21.61 -17.68
CA ILE A 268 1.75 -21.37 -18.98
C ILE A 268 2.76 -20.98 -20.06
N HIS A 269 3.73 -20.11 -19.76
CA HIS A 269 4.75 -19.70 -20.73
C HIS A 269 5.59 -20.91 -21.21
N GLU A 270 5.88 -21.87 -20.32
CA GLU A 270 6.62 -23.08 -20.69
C GLU A 270 5.80 -24.01 -21.61
N THR A 271 4.47 -24.05 -21.44
CA THR A 271 3.61 -24.95 -22.24
C THR A 271 3.48 -24.54 -23.70
N VAL A 272 3.85 -23.30 -24.04
CA VAL A 272 3.77 -22.76 -25.41
C VAL A 272 5.14 -22.54 -26.06
N ASP A 273 6.19 -23.17 -25.53
CA ASP A 273 7.58 -23.06 -26.01
C ASP A 273 8.15 -21.62 -25.92
N GLU A 274 7.49 -20.74 -25.17
CA GLU A 274 8.01 -19.41 -24.83
C GLU A 274 9.01 -19.55 -23.66
N HIS A 275 10.18 -20.10 -23.99
CA HIS A 275 11.30 -20.31 -23.07
C HIS A 275 12.05 -19.04 -22.67
N ALA A 276 11.41 -17.87 -22.71
CA ALA A 276 11.99 -16.69 -22.10
C ALA A 276 12.02 -16.94 -20.59
N VAL A 277 13.17 -17.36 -20.08
CA VAL A 277 13.43 -17.60 -18.67
C VAL A 277 14.63 -16.79 -18.23
N MET A 278 14.52 -16.17 -17.08
CA MET A 278 15.64 -15.47 -16.45
C MET A 278 16.24 -16.37 -15.38
N GLU A 279 17.54 -16.66 -15.51
CA GLU A 279 18.29 -17.38 -14.48
C GLU A 279 18.96 -16.38 -13.54
N LYS A 280 18.77 -16.56 -12.23
CA LYS A 280 19.48 -15.81 -11.21
C LYS A 280 19.73 -16.71 -10.00
N ASN A 281 21.00 -16.85 -9.63
CA ASN A 281 21.44 -17.66 -8.49
C ASN A 281 20.95 -19.12 -8.54
N GLY A 282 20.97 -19.74 -9.72
CA GLY A 282 20.55 -21.13 -9.94
C GLY A 282 19.04 -21.35 -9.95
N ARG A 283 18.24 -20.27 -9.99
CA ARG A 283 16.77 -20.34 -10.06
C ARG A 283 16.25 -19.62 -11.30
N TYR A 284 15.25 -20.23 -11.93
CA TYR A 284 14.61 -19.72 -13.13
C TYR A 284 13.30 -19.01 -12.80
N TYR A 285 13.11 -17.84 -13.41
CA TYR A 285 11.93 -16.99 -13.26
C TYR A 285 11.31 -16.68 -14.62
N SER A 286 10.01 -16.42 -14.64
CA SER A 286 9.39 -15.81 -15.82
C SER A 286 9.82 -14.35 -15.93
N PRO A 287 10.06 -13.83 -17.15
CA PRO A 287 10.33 -12.43 -17.39
C PRO A 287 9.11 -11.61 -16.96
N VAL A 288 9.38 -10.58 -16.17
CA VAL A 288 8.38 -9.61 -15.72
C VAL A 288 8.99 -8.23 -15.85
N ASN A 289 8.16 -7.22 -16.05
CA ASN A 289 8.64 -5.85 -16.15
C ASN A 289 9.25 -5.40 -14.81
N THR A 290 10.38 -4.69 -14.88
CA THR A 290 11.10 -4.21 -13.70
C THR A 290 11.44 -2.74 -13.83
N ASP A 291 11.41 -2.03 -12.70
CA ASP A 291 11.69 -0.61 -12.63
C ASP A 291 12.56 -0.26 -11.39
N ASP A 292 13.06 0.97 -11.30
CA ASP A 292 13.85 1.44 -10.15
C ASP A 292 13.01 1.56 -8.86
N GLU A 293 11.69 1.50 -8.99
CA GLU A 293 10.74 1.43 -7.88
C GLU A 293 9.66 0.37 -8.16
N PHE A 294 8.78 0.12 -7.18
CA PHE A 294 7.56 -0.65 -7.43
C PHE A 294 6.52 0.27 -8.08
N THR A 295 6.20 0.01 -9.34
CA THR A 295 5.39 0.92 -10.15
C THR A 295 4.10 0.26 -10.60
N ILE A 296 2.97 0.96 -10.45
CA ILE A 296 1.71 0.63 -11.12
C ILE A 296 1.54 1.57 -12.32
N HIS A 297 1.33 1.00 -13.51
CA HIS A 297 1.32 1.73 -14.78
C HIS A 297 -0.06 2.30 -15.07
N GLN A 298 -0.18 3.62 -15.06
CA GLN A 298 -1.47 4.32 -15.12
C GLN A 298 -2.26 4.01 -16.40
N GLU A 299 -1.60 4.00 -17.56
CA GLU A 299 -2.25 3.73 -18.85
C GLU A 299 -2.80 2.30 -18.90
N ALA A 300 -1.98 1.32 -18.51
CA ALA A 300 -2.41 -0.08 -18.44
C ALA A 300 -3.56 -0.28 -17.43
N VAL A 301 -3.54 0.44 -16.30
CA VAL A 301 -4.64 0.42 -15.32
C VAL A 301 -5.92 0.98 -15.93
N ALA A 302 -5.86 2.10 -16.66
CA ALA A 302 -7.02 2.67 -17.32
C ALA A 302 -7.62 1.70 -18.35
N ASP A 303 -6.78 1.04 -19.15
CA ASP A 303 -7.23 0.02 -20.10
C ASP A 303 -7.85 -1.20 -19.39
N PHE A 304 -7.26 -1.63 -18.27
CA PHE A 304 -7.80 -2.72 -17.48
C PHE A 304 -9.21 -2.42 -16.95
N TRP A 305 -9.41 -1.24 -16.35
CA TRP A 305 -10.73 -0.84 -15.85
C TRP A 305 -11.74 -0.62 -16.97
N GLY A 306 -11.31 -0.08 -18.10
CA GLY A 306 -12.18 0.19 -19.24
C GLY A 306 -12.58 -1.04 -20.07
N LEU A 307 -11.73 -2.08 -20.10
CA LEU A 307 -11.87 -3.18 -21.08
C LEU A 307 -11.85 -4.59 -20.45
N GLU A 308 -11.12 -4.81 -19.36
CA GLU A 308 -10.74 -6.16 -18.91
C GLU A 308 -11.34 -6.55 -17.55
N VAL A 309 -11.77 -5.59 -16.73
CA VAL A 309 -12.16 -5.82 -15.33
C VAL A 309 -13.23 -6.91 -15.16
N GLU A 310 -14.25 -6.94 -16.02
CA GLU A 310 -15.33 -7.93 -15.96
C GLU A 310 -14.79 -9.34 -16.25
N HIS A 311 -13.95 -9.48 -17.28
CA HIS A 311 -13.31 -10.73 -17.63
C HIS A 311 -12.36 -11.21 -16.52
N ALA A 312 -11.58 -10.29 -15.97
CA ALA A 312 -10.66 -10.55 -14.87
C ALA A 312 -11.39 -11.11 -13.64
N LEU A 313 -12.51 -10.49 -13.26
CA LEU A 313 -13.34 -10.95 -12.14
C LEU A 313 -14.02 -12.29 -12.42
N GLU A 314 -14.46 -12.54 -13.65
CA GLU A 314 -15.06 -13.83 -14.03
C GLU A 314 -14.05 -14.99 -13.97
N LYS A 315 -12.82 -14.78 -14.47
CA LYS A 315 -11.82 -15.85 -14.62
C LYS A 315 -10.89 -16.00 -13.43
N HIS A 316 -10.61 -14.90 -12.75
CA HIS A 316 -9.59 -14.83 -11.71
C HIS A 316 -10.10 -14.18 -10.43
N GLY A 317 -11.39 -13.83 -10.36
CA GLY A 317 -11.96 -13.17 -9.22
C GLY A 317 -12.15 -14.07 -8.00
N PRO A 318 -12.71 -13.50 -6.92
CA PRO A 318 -12.83 -14.15 -5.62
C PRO A 318 -13.77 -15.35 -5.58
N SER A 319 -14.67 -15.47 -6.55
CA SER A 319 -15.59 -16.60 -6.72
C SER A 319 -14.95 -17.81 -7.40
N THR A 320 -13.72 -17.68 -7.88
CA THR A 320 -13.00 -18.72 -8.62
C THR A 320 -12.09 -19.53 -7.69
N ASP A 321 -11.75 -20.76 -8.06
CA ASP A 321 -10.74 -21.57 -7.37
C ASP A 321 -9.30 -21.19 -7.78
N SER A 322 -9.10 -19.92 -8.15
CA SER A 322 -7.81 -19.40 -8.60
C SER A 322 -6.84 -19.27 -7.43
N THR A 323 -5.57 -19.58 -7.67
CA THR A 323 -4.52 -19.36 -6.67
C THR A 323 -4.13 -17.88 -6.63
N PRO A 324 -3.70 -17.34 -5.47
CA PRO A 324 -3.22 -15.97 -5.41
C PRO A 324 -2.06 -15.70 -6.37
N SER A 325 -1.14 -16.66 -6.57
CA SER A 325 -0.04 -16.50 -7.52
C SER A 325 -0.49 -16.36 -8.96
N ASN A 326 -1.63 -16.97 -9.33
CA ASN A 326 -2.21 -16.79 -10.66
C ASN A 326 -2.64 -15.34 -10.88
N ALA A 327 -3.22 -14.68 -9.87
CA ALA A 327 -3.54 -13.25 -9.95
C ALA A 327 -2.29 -12.38 -10.11
N VAL A 328 -1.20 -12.70 -9.39
CA VAL A 328 0.08 -12.00 -9.56
C VAL A 328 0.59 -12.13 -11.00
N HIS A 329 0.63 -13.36 -11.53
CA HIS A 329 1.07 -13.60 -12.91
C HIS A 329 0.19 -12.87 -13.93
N TYR A 330 -1.13 -12.89 -13.73
CA TYR A 330 -2.08 -12.22 -14.59
C TYR A 330 -1.88 -10.70 -14.60
N ILE A 331 -1.80 -10.05 -13.44
CA ILE A 331 -1.57 -8.61 -13.30
C ILE A 331 -0.23 -8.20 -13.95
N LEU A 332 0.84 -8.98 -13.71
CA LEU A 332 2.14 -8.69 -14.30
C LEU A 332 2.16 -8.91 -15.82
N ARG A 333 1.45 -9.92 -16.33
CA ARG A 333 1.37 -10.22 -17.77
C ARG A 333 0.61 -9.13 -18.54
N LEU A 334 -0.43 -8.55 -17.93
CA LEU A 334 -1.14 -7.40 -18.50
C LEU A 334 -0.31 -6.11 -18.48
N GLY A 335 0.88 -6.13 -17.88
CA GLY A 335 1.73 -4.94 -17.79
C GLY A 335 1.22 -3.90 -16.80
N LEU A 336 0.29 -4.25 -15.91
CA LEU A 336 -0.27 -3.32 -14.92
C LEU A 336 0.76 -2.86 -13.88
N ALA A 337 1.77 -3.69 -13.63
CA ALA A 337 2.78 -3.41 -12.61
C ALA A 337 4.19 -3.78 -13.07
N SER A 338 5.17 -3.11 -12.49
CA SER A 338 6.59 -3.47 -12.55
C SER A 338 7.15 -3.64 -11.15
N ILE A 339 7.93 -4.69 -10.97
CA ILE A 339 8.58 -4.97 -9.69
C ILE A 339 9.92 -4.25 -9.60
N TYR A 340 10.36 -3.92 -8.37
CA TYR A 340 11.68 -3.32 -8.17
C TYR A 340 12.79 -4.20 -8.77
N LYS A 341 13.74 -3.58 -9.49
CA LYS A 341 14.90 -4.26 -10.08
C LYS A 341 15.64 -5.08 -9.04
N GLY A 342 15.77 -6.38 -9.31
CA GLY A 342 16.45 -7.33 -8.43
C GLY A 342 15.58 -7.98 -7.35
N SER A 343 14.31 -7.59 -7.20
CA SER A 343 13.38 -8.16 -6.20
C SER A 343 12.76 -9.52 -6.57
N HIS A 344 13.07 -10.09 -7.75
CA HIS A 344 12.54 -11.39 -8.22
C HIS A 344 12.57 -12.51 -7.18
N GLY A 345 13.70 -12.67 -6.47
CA GLY A 345 13.85 -13.71 -5.46
C GLY A 345 12.89 -13.54 -4.28
N GLU A 346 12.63 -12.30 -3.89
CA GLU A 346 11.71 -11.98 -2.79
C GLU A 346 10.24 -12.11 -3.22
N TRP A 347 9.91 -11.78 -4.47
CA TRP A 347 8.60 -12.08 -5.06
C TRP A 347 8.34 -13.58 -5.15
N ASP A 348 9.28 -14.35 -5.70
CA ASP A 348 9.18 -15.81 -5.78
C ASP A 348 9.01 -16.46 -4.41
N ARG A 349 9.81 -16.03 -3.42
CA ARG A 349 9.71 -16.52 -2.04
C ARG A 349 8.32 -16.26 -1.46
N MET A 350 7.78 -15.06 -1.66
CA MET A 350 6.46 -14.71 -1.13
C MET A 350 5.32 -15.40 -1.87
N MET A 351 5.42 -15.58 -3.18
CA MET A 351 4.44 -16.36 -3.95
C MET A 351 4.41 -17.83 -3.51
N ARG A 352 5.57 -18.43 -3.16
CA ARG A 352 5.62 -19.78 -2.57
C ARG A 352 4.91 -19.87 -1.23
N MET A 353 5.15 -18.89 -0.35
CA MET A 353 4.40 -18.76 0.90
C MET A 353 2.89 -18.70 0.62
N SER A 354 2.49 -17.82 -0.30
CA SER A 354 1.10 -17.58 -0.68
C SER A 354 0.39 -18.84 -1.21
N ASN A 355 1.07 -19.60 -2.07
CA ASN A 355 0.54 -20.88 -2.57
C ASN A 355 0.47 -21.95 -1.47
N GLN A 356 1.45 -22.00 -0.56
CA GLN A 356 1.42 -22.90 0.60
C GLN A 356 0.24 -22.59 1.53
N LEU A 357 -0.04 -21.30 1.77
CA LEU A 357 -1.21 -20.81 2.50
C LEU A 357 -2.52 -21.32 1.88
N GLN A 358 -2.64 -21.25 0.54
CA GLN A 358 -3.79 -21.75 -0.22
C GLN A 358 -3.91 -23.28 -0.08
N ARG A 359 -2.83 -24.04 -0.32
CA ARG A 359 -2.84 -25.51 -0.22
C ARG A 359 -3.24 -26.00 1.17
N HIS A 360 -2.74 -25.34 2.22
CA HIS A 360 -3.16 -25.65 3.58
C HIS A 360 -4.61 -25.21 3.87
N GLY A 361 -5.20 -24.35 3.05
CA GLY A 361 -6.56 -23.84 3.24
C GLY A 361 -6.70 -23.04 4.54
N ILE A 362 -5.69 -22.27 4.92
CA ILE A 362 -5.63 -21.56 6.21
C ILE A 362 -5.96 -20.07 6.11
N ARG A 363 -6.25 -19.55 4.91
CA ARG A 363 -6.51 -18.10 4.69
C ARG A 363 -7.56 -17.53 5.64
N ASN A 364 -8.66 -18.25 5.83
CA ASN A 364 -9.81 -17.80 6.62
C ASN A 364 -9.60 -17.88 8.13
N ILE A 365 -8.45 -18.42 8.59
CA ILE A 365 -8.13 -18.57 10.02
C ILE A 365 -6.83 -17.85 10.40
N LEU A 366 -6.33 -16.95 9.54
CA LEU A 366 -5.05 -16.25 9.79
C LEU A 366 -5.08 -15.34 11.02
N ASN A 367 -6.27 -14.99 11.50
CA ASN A 367 -6.47 -14.21 12.72
C ASN A 367 -6.66 -15.06 13.98
N ASP A 368 -6.73 -16.38 13.86
CA ASP A 368 -6.94 -17.30 14.96
C ASP A 368 -5.67 -18.16 15.18
N PRO A 369 -4.82 -17.80 16.15
CA PRO A 369 -3.59 -18.53 16.40
C PRO A 369 -3.83 -19.97 16.87
N GLU A 370 -4.90 -20.23 17.61
CA GLU A 370 -5.22 -21.57 18.11
C GLU A 370 -5.65 -22.48 16.96
N ALA A 371 -6.51 -21.98 16.07
CA ALA A 371 -6.91 -22.71 14.87
C ALA A 371 -5.71 -22.96 13.94
N LEU A 372 -4.79 -22.00 13.79
CA LEU A 372 -3.56 -22.20 13.03
C LEU A 372 -2.70 -23.31 13.63
N ILE A 373 -2.48 -23.31 14.95
CA ILE A 373 -1.70 -24.35 15.63
C ILE A 373 -2.37 -25.71 15.48
N ALA A 374 -3.69 -25.79 15.69
CA ALA A 374 -4.44 -27.03 15.59
C ALA A 374 -4.45 -27.60 14.16
N LYS A 375 -4.49 -26.73 13.14
CA LYS A 375 -4.49 -27.14 11.74
C LYS A 375 -3.10 -27.52 11.25
N LEU A 376 -2.11 -26.64 11.44
CA LEU A 376 -0.74 -26.84 10.99
C LEU A 376 0.01 -27.92 11.80
N GLY A 377 -0.32 -28.10 13.07
CA GLY A 377 0.26 -29.13 13.93
C GLY A 377 -0.07 -30.57 13.50
N LYS A 378 -1.05 -30.77 12.62
CA LYS A 378 -1.38 -32.09 12.04
C LYS A 378 -0.44 -32.49 10.89
N PHE A 379 0.31 -31.55 10.34
CA PHE A 379 1.19 -31.79 9.20
C PHE A 379 2.59 -32.18 9.68
N LYS A 380 3.31 -32.91 8.82
CA LYS A 380 4.76 -33.08 8.96
C LYS A 380 5.44 -32.05 8.06
N SER A 381 6.42 -31.33 8.59
CA SER A 381 7.21 -30.41 7.77
C SER A 381 8.25 -31.16 6.95
N ALA A 382 8.32 -30.83 5.66
CA ALA A 382 9.47 -31.15 4.84
C ALA A 382 10.64 -30.21 5.20
N LYS A 383 11.88 -30.68 5.10
CA LYS A 383 13.05 -29.80 5.18
C LYS A 383 13.02 -28.83 3.99
N VAL A 384 13.43 -27.58 4.20
CA VAL A 384 13.62 -26.66 3.07
C VAL A 384 14.91 -27.07 2.36
N ILE A 385 14.78 -27.93 1.36
CA ILE A 385 15.90 -28.28 0.49
C ILE A 385 16.21 -27.04 -0.36
N GLN A 386 17.24 -26.28 0.02
CA GLN A 386 17.94 -25.45 -0.96
C GLN A 386 18.47 -26.40 -2.03
N THR A 387 18.33 -26.05 -3.30
CA THR A 387 18.61 -26.90 -4.46
C THR A 387 17.65 -28.09 -4.66
N LEU A 388 16.51 -27.81 -5.27
CA LEU A 388 16.26 -28.54 -6.51
C LEU A 388 17.14 -27.88 -7.56
N GLU A 389 18.37 -28.39 -7.75
CA GLU A 389 18.97 -28.41 -9.08
C GLU A 389 18.02 -29.23 -9.95
N VAL A 390 16.87 -28.66 -10.34
CA VAL A 390 16.26 -29.15 -11.56
C VAL A 390 17.22 -28.68 -12.63
N LYS A 391 18.13 -29.58 -13.05
CA LYS A 391 18.64 -29.55 -14.42
C LYS A 391 17.43 -29.70 -15.32
N VAL A 392 16.67 -28.62 -15.49
CA VAL A 392 15.89 -28.44 -16.70
C VAL A 392 16.98 -28.41 -17.77
N PRO A 393 16.99 -29.35 -18.73
CA PRO A 393 17.99 -29.31 -19.79
C PRO A 393 17.97 -27.89 -20.36
N ALA A 394 19.15 -27.27 -20.47
CA ALA A 394 19.27 -25.97 -21.08
C ALA A 394 18.51 -26.01 -22.41
N PRO A 395 17.70 -24.98 -22.74
CA PRO A 395 17.03 -24.94 -24.03
C PRO A 395 18.09 -25.14 -25.10
N VAL A 396 17.82 -26.05 -26.04
CA VAL A 396 18.68 -26.25 -27.20
C VAL A 396 18.68 -24.90 -27.91
N MET A 397 19.75 -24.12 -27.72
CA MET A 397 19.98 -22.90 -28.46
C MET A 397 20.03 -23.31 -29.93
N ALA A 398 18.92 -23.11 -30.65
CA ALA A 398 18.93 -23.21 -32.09
C ALA A 398 19.98 -22.21 -32.56
N GLN A 399 21.07 -22.72 -33.12
CA GLN A 399 22.09 -21.87 -33.71
C GLN A 399 21.40 -20.92 -34.70
N PRO A 400 21.71 -19.63 -34.70
CA PRO A 400 21.14 -18.72 -35.68
C PRO A 400 21.51 -19.26 -37.06
N VAL A 401 20.50 -19.72 -37.80
CA VAL A 401 20.65 -20.04 -39.22
C VAL A 401 20.91 -18.69 -39.89
N MET A 402 22.18 -18.37 -40.08
CA MET A 402 22.56 -17.22 -40.89
C MET A 402 21.92 -17.40 -42.27
N PRO A 403 21.16 -16.41 -42.78
CA PRO A 403 20.70 -16.47 -44.15
C PRO A 403 21.94 -16.49 -45.05
N ARG A 404 22.10 -17.55 -45.84
CA ARG A 404 23.08 -17.54 -46.93
C ARG A 404 22.69 -16.42 -47.87
N LEU A 405 23.47 -15.34 -47.89
CA LEU A 405 23.41 -14.36 -48.97
C LEU A 405 23.72 -15.10 -50.27
N GLY A 406 22.66 -15.39 -51.04
CA GLY A 406 22.77 -15.80 -52.42
C GLY A 406 23.45 -14.69 -53.20
N THR A 407 24.59 -15.01 -53.79
CA THR A 407 25.33 -14.16 -54.71
C THR A 407 24.42 -13.67 -55.82
N MET A 408 24.37 -12.34 -55.99
CA MET A 408 23.73 -11.69 -57.12
C MET A 408 24.29 -12.27 -58.42
N GLY A 409 23.40 -12.85 -59.22
CA GLY A 409 23.61 -13.11 -60.64
C GLY A 409 22.44 -12.53 -61.39
N ASN A 410 22.51 -11.23 -61.69
CA ASN A 410 21.72 -10.68 -62.79
C ASN A 410 22.38 -11.16 -64.08
N PRO A 411 21.60 -11.67 -65.05
CA PRO A 411 21.46 -10.85 -66.24
C PRO A 411 20.05 -10.94 -66.88
N PHE A 412 19.48 -9.76 -67.08
CA PHE A 412 18.74 -9.31 -68.27
C PHE A 412 17.46 -10.09 -68.72
N ILE A 413 16.40 -9.32 -69.02
CA ILE A 413 15.85 -9.06 -70.38
C ILE A 413 14.33 -8.77 -70.28
N ILE A 414 13.98 -7.55 -70.70
CA ILE A 414 12.70 -6.96 -71.18
C ILE A 414 11.57 -6.75 -70.15
#